data_AF-A0A537RA94-F1
#
_entry.id   AF-A0A537RA94-F1
#
_cell.length_a   1.000
_cell.length_b   1.000
_cell.length_c   1.000
_cell.angle_alpha   90.00
_cell.angle_beta   90.00
_cell.angle_gamma   90.00
#
_symmetry.space_group_name_H-M   'P 1'
#
loop_
_entity.id
_entity.type
_entity.pdbx_description
1 polymer ?
#
loop_
_entity_poly.entity_id
_entity_poly.type
_entity_poly.pdbx_seq_one_letter_code
_entity_poly.pdbx_strand_id
1 'polypeptide(L)'
;MDLSLSIGNGSPMQTAVDSPQLIWGAPSAAERGPVIATLRNPAHRNAVGSHAGGYSVYRALAIAARTLAHDHIADLTDTAPVERIGPHPQWC
;
A
#
# COMPACT_ATOMS: atom_id res chain seq x y z
N MET A 1 27.35 -15.56 41.60
CA MET A 1 27.69 -15.11 40.24
C MET A 1 26.47 -15.36 39.39
N ASP A 2 25.66 -14.33 39.17
CA ASP A 2 24.46 -14.39 38.34
C ASP A 2 24.59 -13.30 37.28
N LEU A 3 24.56 -13.68 36.01
CA LEU A 3 24.74 -12.79 34.86
C LEU A 3 23.40 -12.12 34.55
N SER A 4 23.28 -10.85 34.94
CA SER A 4 22.22 -9.97 34.44
C SER A 4 22.45 -9.65 32.94
N LEU A 5 21.80 -10.41 32.06
CA LEU A 5 21.61 -9.98 30.67
C LEU A 5 20.35 -9.12 30.59
N SER A 6 20.60 -7.81 30.56
CA SER A 6 19.65 -6.77 30.17
C SER A 6 19.12 -7.04 28.76
N ILE A 7 17.93 -7.65 28.67
CA ILE A 7 17.15 -7.64 27.43
C ILE A 7 16.44 -6.29 27.41
N GLY A 8 16.91 -5.41 26.54
CA GLY A 8 16.37 -4.07 26.38
C GLY A 8 14.86 -4.11 26.17
N ASN A 9 14.15 -3.29 26.96
CA ASN A 9 12.75 -2.96 26.73
C ASN A 9 12.61 -2.38 25.31
N GLY A 10 12.24 -3.22 24.35
CA GLY A 10 11.58 -2.77 23.15
C GLY A 10 10.29 -2.07 23.58
N SER A 11 10.16 -0.79 23.26
CA SER A 11 8.94 -0.03 23.44
C SER A 11 7.74 -0.88 23.00
N PRO A 12 6.63 -0.94 23.76
CA PRO A 12 5.46 -1.66 23.30
C PRO A 12 5.07 -1.08 21.94
N MET A 13 5.07 -1.90 20.90
CA MET A 13 4.37 -1.58 19.66
C MET A 13 2.93 -1.29 20.09
N GLN A 14 2.57 0.00 20.15
CA GLN A 14 1.20 0.41 20.37
C GLN A 14 0.39 -0.18 19.22
N THR A 15 -0.33 -1.27 19.47
CA THR A 15 -1.39 -1.74 18.59
C THR A 15 -2.47 -0.67 18.65
N ALA A 16 -2.41 0.29 17.73
CA ALA A 16 -3.40 1.34 17.61
C ALA A 16 -4.79 0.72 17.49
N VAL A 17 -5.67 1.04 18.44
CA VAL A 17 -6.99 0.41 18.63
C VAL A 17 -8.06 0.95 17.66
N ASP A 18 -7.72 1.82 16.71
CA ASP A 18 -8.75 2.54 15.91
C ASP A 18 -8.81 2.20 14.41
N SER A 19 -8.08 1.20 13.93
CA SER A 19 -8.17 0.77 12.52
C SER A 19 -9.24 -0.30 12.34
N PRO A 20 -10.24 -0.08 11.46
CA PRO A 20 -11.19 -1.12 11.11
C PRO A 20 -10.47 -2.39 10.63
N GLN A 21 -10.77 -3.51 11.28
CA GLN A 21 -10.18 -4.81 10.94
C GLN A 21 -10.56 -5.20 9.51
N LEU A 22 -9.58 -5.75 8.79
CA LEU A 22 -9.79 -6.29 7.45
C LEU A 22 -9.66 -7.82 7.47
N ILE A 23 -10.66 -8.51 6.90
CA ILE A 23 -10.69 -9.97 6.82
C ILE A 23 -10.13 -10.40 5.46
N TRP A 24 -8.83 -10.70 5.43
CA TRP A 24 -8.16 -11.17 4.22
C TRP A 24 -8.72 -12.51 3.75
N GLY A 25 -8.91 -12.65 2.44
CA GLY A 25 -9.44 -13.87 1.83
C GLY A 25 -10.96 -14.04 1.93
N ALA A 26 -11.69 -13.07 2.51
CA ALA A 26 -13.16 -13.11 2.51
C ALA A 26 -13.70 -13.14 1.06
N PRO A 27 -14.76 -13.93 0.80
CA PRO A 27 -15.29 -14.14 -0.55
C PRO A 27 -16.04 -12.92 -1.10
N SER A 28 -16.43 -11.96 -0.26
CA SER A 28 -17.13 -10.74 -0.68
C SER A 28 -16.48 -9.49 -0.09
N ALA A 29 -16.62 -8.36 -0.79
CA ALA A 29 -16.15 -7.06 -0.30
C ALA A 29 -16.82 -6.64 1.02
N ALA A 30 -18.10 -6.98 1.20
CA ALA A 30 -18.86 -6.68 2.41
C ALA A 30 -18.31 -7.44 3.64
N GLU A 31 -17.99 -8.72 3.48
CA GLU A 31 -17.39 -9.54 4.54
C GLU A 31 -15.94 -9.15 4.82
N ARG A 32 -15.16 -8.77 3.80
CA ARG A 32 -13.78 -8.31 3.97
C ARG A 32 -13.69 -7.03 4.81
N GLY A 33 -14.62 -6.11 4.58
CA GLY A 33 -14.56 -4.74 5.08
C GLY A 33 -13.77 -3.78 4.16
N PRO A 34 -13.77 -2.47 4.49
CA PRO A 34 -13.19 -1.43 3.65
C PRO A 34 -11.66 -1.39 3.74
N VAL A 35 -11.00 -1.12 2.60
CA VAL A 35 -9.59 -0.75 2.54
C VAL A 35 -9.46 0.76 2.73
N ILE A 36 -8.76 1.21 3.77
CA ILE A 36 -8.66 2.61 4.18
C ILE A 36 -7.21 3.08 4.09
N ALA A 37 -6.92 3.90 3.07
CA ALA A 37 -5.62 4.53 2.83
C ALA A 37 -5.63 6.04 3.15
N THR A 38 -6.22 6.43 4.30
CA THR A 38 -6.38 7.84 4.68
C THR A 38 -5.05 8.49 5.10
N LEU A 39 -4.91 9.77 4.76
CA LEU A 39 -3.87 10.66 5.29
C LEU A 39 -4.35 11.53 6.45
N ARG A 40 -5.68 11.70 6.62
CA ARG A 40 -6.25 12.64 7.60
C ARG A 40 -6.27 12.09 9.01
N ASN A 41 -6.61 10.81 9.16
CA ASN A 41 -6.60 10.12 10.45
C ASN A 41 -5.77 8.83 10.34
N PRO A 42 -4.45 8.90 10.62
CA PRO A 42 -3.56 7.75 10.51
C PRO A 42 -3.99 6.53 11.33
N ALA A 43 -4.73 6.73 12.42
CA ALA A 43 -5.18 5.65 13.29
C ALA A 43 -6.25 4.76 12.64
N HIS A 44 -6.96 5.25 11.61
CA HIS A 44 -7.97 4.48 10.87
C HIS A 44 -7.40 3.75 9.65
N ARG A 45 -6.10 3.89 9.37
CA ARG A 45 -5.47 3.35 8.16
C ARG A 45 -5.18 1.86 8.31
N ASN A 46 -5.76 1.03 7.47
CA ASN A 46 -5.48 -0.41 7.40
C ASN A 46 -4.75 -0.84 6.11
N ALA A 47 -4.29 0.13 5.31
CA ALA A 47 -3.54 -0.10 4.07
C ALA A 47 -2.10 0.45 4.15
N VAL A 48 -1.16 -0.20 3.46
CA VAL A 48 0.23 0.25 3.31
C VAL A 48 0.44 0.72 1.87
N GLY A 49 1.01 1.91 1.69
CA GLY A 49 1.30 2.48 0.38
C GLY A 49 1.60 3.98 0.44
N SER A 50 2.21 4.53 -0.62
CA SER A 50 2.44 5.96 -0.74
C SER A 50 1.24 6.64 -1.39
N HIS A 51 0.57 7.53 -0.66
CA HIS A 51 -0.44 8.42 -1.23
C HIS A 51 0.28 9.51 -2.04
N ALA A 52 -0.03 9.63 -3.34
CA ALA A 52 0.68 10.51 -4.28
C ALA A 52 2.20 10.20 -4.32
N GLY A 53 2.55 9.02 -4.81
CA GLY A 53 3.91 8.47 -4.73
C GLY A 53 5.01 9.36 -5.36
N GLY A 54 6.22 9.24 -4.81
CA GLY A 54 7.45 9.90 -5.26
C GLY A 54 7.84 9.62 -6.72
N TYR A 55 7.14 8.72 -7.40
CA TYR A 55 7.22 8.56 -8.85
C TYR A 55 6.79 9.81 -9.64
N SER A 56 5.99 10.70 -9.01
CA SER A 56 5.71 12.03 -9.54
C SER A 56 6.98 12.86 -9.77
N VAL A 57 8.02 12.70 -8.94
CA VAL A 57 9.31 13.38 -9.10
C VAL A 57 10.05 12.87 -10.34
N TYR A 58 10.07 11.55 -10.56
CA TYR A 58 10.69 10.99 -11.77
C TYR A 58 9.97 11.44 -13.03
N ARG A 59 8.63 11.50 -13.01
CA ARG A 59 7.83 12.04 -14.12
C ARG A 59 8.13 13.53 -14.35
N ALA A 60 8.14 14.33 -13.29
CA ALA A 60 8.43 15.77 -13.39
C ALA A 60 9.84 16.03 -13.92
N LEU A 61 10.84 15.25 -13.48
CA LEU A 61 12.21 15.33 -13.95
C LEU A 61 12.32 14.97 -15.44
N ALA A 62 11.66 13.90 -15.89
CA ALA A 62 11.66 13.51 -17.31
C ALA A 62 11.02 14.57 -18.21
N ILE A 63 9.93 15.21 -17.75
CA ILE A 63 9.30 16.33 -18.46
C ILE A 63 10.24 17.54 -18.49
N ALA A 64 10.85 17.91 -17.37
CA ALA A 64 11.78 19.04 -17.29
C ALA A 64 13.05 18.82 -18.15
N ALA A 65 13.55 17.58 -18.19
CA ALA A 65 14.65 17.16 -19.05
C ALA A 65 14.25 17.04 -20.53
N ARG A 66 12.96 17.20 -20.86
CA ARG A 66 12.37 17.04 -22.21
C ARG A 66 12.57 15.65 -22.80
N THR A 67 12.70 14.62 -21.96
CA THR A 67 12.74 13.21 -22.37
C THR A 67 11.36 12.57 -22.40
N LEU A 68 10.35 13.24 -21.82
CA LEU A 68 8.96 12.81 -21.83
C LEU A 68 8.03 14.00 -22.11
N ALA A 69 7.06 13.84 -23.01
CA ALA A 69 6.05 14.86 -23.25
C ALA A 69 5.12 15.02 -22.02
N HIS A 70 4.68 16.24 -21.71
CA HIS A 70 3.87 16.51 -20.53
C HIS A 70 2.49 15.83 -20.55
N ASP A 71 1.99 15.62 -21.76
CA ASP A 71 0.72 15.01 -22.20
C ASP A 71 0.94 13.59 -22.72
N HIS A 72 2.10 12.99 -22.46
CA HIS A 72 2.39 11.62 -22.84
C HIS A 72 1.32 10.66 -22.27
N ILE A 73 0.69 9.92 -23.18
CA ILE A 73 -0.16 8.78 -22.88
C ILE A 73 0.71 7.53 -22.96
N ALA A 74 0.71 6.73 -21.89
CA ALA A 74 1.50 5.51 -21.84
C ALA A 74 1.02 4.51 -22.90
N ASP A 75 1.96 3.95 -23.66
CA ASP A 75 1.69 2.76 -24.46
C ASP A 75 1.59 1.55 -23.53
N LEU A 76 0.46 0.84 -23.62
CA LEU A 76 0.15 -0.34 -22.80
C LEU A 76 0.28 -1.64 -23.61
N THR A 77 0.90 -1.58 -24.79
CA THR A 77 1.27 -2.77 -25.55
C THR A 77 2.20 -3.64 -24.72
N ASP A 78 1.94 -4.95 -24.68
CA ASP A 78 2.71 -5.94 -23.91
C ASP A 78 2.78 -5.70 -22.39
N THR A 79 1.91 -4.85 -21.83
CA THR A 79 1.78 -4.70 -20.35
C THR A 79 0.78 -5.67 -19.73
N ALA A 80 0.27 -6.62 -20.52
CA ALA A 80 -0.56 -7.69 -19.99
C ALA A 80 0.25 -8.57 -19.03
N PRO A 81 -0.35 -9.07 -17.94
CA PRO A 81 0.34 -10.00 -17.05
C PRO A 81 0.83 -11.23 -17.82
N VAL A 82 2.02 -11.71 -17.45
CA VAL A 82 2.62 -12.93 -18.04
C VAL A 82 1.82 -14.21 -17.73
N GLU A 83 0.94 -14.16 -16.73
CA GLU A 83 0.10 -15.26 -16.30
C GLU A 83 -1.39 -14.87 -16.38
N ARG A 84 -2.27 -15.85 -16.60
CA ARG A 84 -3.70 -15.60 -16.58
C ARG A 84 -4.16 -15.36 -15.15
N ILE A 85 -4.57 -14.13 -14.87
CA ILE A 85 -5.24 -13.79 -13.62
C ILE A 85 -6.68 -14.31 -13.68
N GLY A 86 -6.98 -15.30 -12.84
CA GLY A 86 -8.30 -15.92 -12.77
C GLY A 86 -9.33 -15.06 -12.04
N PRO A 87 -10.60 -15.48 -12.03
CA PRO A 87 -11.61 -14.85 -11.19
C PRO A 87 -11.24 -15.10 -9.71
N HIS A 88 -10.98 -14.02 -8.97
CA HIS A 88 -10.81 -14.07 -7.53
C HIS A 88 -12.13 -13.64 -6.88
N PRO A 89 -12.85 -14.52 -6.16
CA PRO A 89 -14.12 -14.18 -5.52
C PRO A 89 -14.03 -12.92 -4.64
N GLN A 90 -12.89 -12.71 -3.97
CA GLN A 90 -12.63 -11.52 -3.16
C GLN A 90 -12.73 -10.18 -3.95
N TRP A 91 -12.60 -10.21 -5.28
CA TRP A 91 -12.57 -9.03 -6.14
C TRP A 91 -13.92 -8.64 -6.73
N CYS A 92 -14.96 -9.47 -6.60
CA CYS A 92 -16.32 -9.14 -7.03
C CYS A 92 -17.13 -8.40 -5.97
#